data_AF-A0A0N0TU25-F1
#
_entry.id   AF-A0A0N0TU25-F1
#
_cell.length_a   1.000
_cell.length_b   1.000
_cell.length_c   1.000
_cell.angle_alpha   90.00
_cell.angle_beta   90.00
_cell.angle_gamma   90.00
#
_symmetry.space_group_name_H-M   'P 1'
#
loop_
_entity.id
_entity.type
_entity.pdbx_description
1 polymer ?
#
loop_
_entity_poly.entity_id
_entity_poly.type
_entity_poly.pdbx_seq_one_letter_code
_entity_poly.pdbx_strand_id
1 'polypeptide(L)'
;MRAVRRAVDDGALRVDVPPRAKVERARPGGVGEYASNIALTLARPAGRTALDVAGILEERLRDVAGLRAVDITGPGFLNFTLRADADADADLVREVLAAGTSYGHGTELAGTVVPLADTAAPRDAVVTEVLARLLRSQGADVEVGRYGERLHVRPGECDPSFGSDVLRWAFLRAAPHDRPLDPAPLLVPHERNPLFRVRYAYSRTRRLLVNARQLGFSPEPGDLGDPGGSGDPNEAAPLLGALRDHPPALLAAARHRAPDRVARHLEAVADALLVFQHTVLPLGDEKPSAAHRSRLALAEAAGTVLAGGLSVLGISAPDRI
;
A
#
# COMPACT_ATOMS: atom_id res chain seq x y z
N MET A 1 -19.09 15.78 7.19
CA MET A 1 -19.75 16.86 7.99
C MET A 1 -21.11 17.31 7.46
N ARG A 2 -21.32 17.41 6.14
CA ARG A 2 -22.65 17.78 5.59
C ARG A 2 -23.80 16.88 6.06
N ALA A 3 -23.57 15.56 6.17
CA ALA A 3 -24.57 14.63 6.69
C ALA A 3 -24.98 14.93 8.15
N VAL A 4 -24.03 15.25 9.03
CA VAL A 4 -24.31 15.63 10.42
C VAL A 4 -25.08 16.95 10.48
N ARG A 5 -24.69 17.94 9.66
CA ARG A 5 -25.43 19.22 9.57
C ARG A 5 -26.87 18.99 9.14
N ARG A 6 -27.08 18.25 8.05
CA ARG A 6 -28.44 17.90 7.59
C ARG A 6 -29.26 17.23 8.70
N ALA A 7 -28.68 16.27 9.41
CA ALA A 7 -29.38 15.59 10.51
C ALA A 7 -29.74 16.53 11.68
N VAL A 8 -29.00 17.62 11.88
CA VAL A 8 -29.36 18.65 12.86
C VAL A 8 -30.39 19.62 12.30
N ASP A 9 -30.19 20.07 11.06
CA ASP A 9 -31.06 21.01 10.36
C ASP A 9 -32.49 20.46 10.19
N ASP A 10 -32.63 19.15 9.94
CA ASP A 10 -33.93 18.46 9.83
C ASP A 10 -34.47 17.92 11.16
N GLY A 11 -33.75 18.14 12.26
CA GLY A 11 -34.16 17.79 13.62
C GLY A 11 -34.03 16.31 13.99
N ALA A 12 -33.45 15.47 13.12
CA ALA A 12 -33.21 14.06 13.43
C ALA A 12 -32.18 13.85 14.57
N LEU A 13 -31.21 14.75 14.70
CA LEU A 13 -30.25 14.83 15.79
C LEU A 13 -30.33 16.21 16.46
N ARG A 14 -30.27 16.22 17.79
CA ARG A 14 -30.21 17.44 18.60
C ARG A 14 -28.84 17.51 19.29
N VAL A 15 -27.83 17.93 18.52
CA VAL A 15 -26.43 18.00 18.96
C VAL A 15 -25.75 19.21 18.35
N ASP A 16 -24.70 19.71 19.00
CA ASP A 16 -23.78 20.64 18.36
C ASP A 16 -23.00 19.91 17.26
N VAL A 17 -22.95 20.50 16.07
CA VAL A 17 -22.20 19.93 14.95
C VAL A 17 -20.70 20.11 15.21
N PRO A 18 -19.91 19.03 15.32
CA PRO A 18 -18.48 19.16 15.53
C PRO A 18 -17.80 19.82 14.32
N PRO A 19 -16.64 20.47 14.49
CA PRO A 19 -15.94 21.11 13.37
C PRO A 19 -15.38 20.09 12.36
N ARG A 20 -15.05 18.88 12.83
CA ARG A 20 -14.50 17.79 12.02
C ARG A 20 -14.94 16.43 12.54
N ALA A 21 -15.00 15.45 11.64
CA ALA A 21 -15.12 14.04 11.98
C ALA A 21 -13.75 13.36 11.76
N LYS A 22 -13.40 12.45 12.65
CA LYS A 22 -12.22 11.61 12.48
C LYS A 22 -12.57 10.53 11.46
N VAL A 23 -11.84 10.48 10.37
CA VAL A 23 -11.93 9.42 9.34
C VAL A 23 -10.55 8.78 9.24
N GLU A 24 -10.48 7.47 9.38
CA GLU A 24 -9.23 6.70 9.35
C GLU A 24 -9.41 5.51 8.41
N ARG A 25 -8.33 4.93 7.88
CA ARG A 25 -8.45 3.69 7.13
C ARG A 25 -9.02 2.58 8.00
N ALA A 26 -9.88 1.75 7.41
CA ALA A 26 -10.41 0.59 8.11
C ALA A 26 -9.27 -0.36 8.51
N ARG A 27 -9.43 -1.05 9.63
CA ARG A 27 -8.43 -2.02 10.10
C ARG A 27 -8.37 -3.22 9.13
N PRO A 28 -7.23 -3.92 9.02
CA PRO A 28 -7.15 -5.14 8.22
C PRO A 28 -8.25 -6.14 8.61
N GLY A 29 -9.03 -6.61 7.62
CA GLY A 29 -10.20 -7.48 7.82
C GLY A 29 -11.51 -6.76 8.20
N GLY A 30 -11.52 -5.43 8.21
CA GLY A 30 -12.73 -4.61 8.40
C GLY A 30 -13.55 -4.45 7.12
N VAL A 31 -14.76 -3.90 7.26
CA VAL A 31 -15.67 -3.56 6.16
C VAL A 31 -15.31 -2.16 5.65
N GLY A 32 -15.32 -1.93 4.32
CA GLY A 32 -15.04 -0.63 3.70
C GLY A 32 -13.56 -0.20 3.70
N GLU A 33 -13.26 0.91 3.03
CA GLU A 33 -11.91 1.48 2.92
C GLU A 33 -11.57 2.42 4.08
N TYR A 34 -12.57 3.16 4.55
CA TYR A 34 -12.43 4.16 5.61
C TYR A 34 -13.47 3.92 6.70
N ALA A 35 -13.16 4.30 7.94
CA ALA A 35 -14.05 4.21 9.07
C ALA A 35 -14.10 5.53 9.85
N SER A 36 -15.25 5.82 10.44
CA SER A 36 -15.44 6.93 11.36
C SER A 36 -16.17 6.51 12.62
N ASN A 37 -15.67 6.99 13.76
CA ASN A 37 -16.31 6.84 15.07
C ASN A 37 -17.28 8.00 15.40
N ILE A 38 -17.70 8.77 14.39
CA ILE A 38 -18.49 9.98 14.60
C ILE A 38 -19.83 9.69 15.30
N ALA A 39 -20.50 8.58 14.96
CA ALA A 39 -21.77 8.22 15.60
C ALA A 39 -21.62 7.91 17.09
N LEU A 40 -20.54 7.22 17.49
CA LEU A 40 -20.20 6.98 18.90
C LEU A 40 -19.98 8.28 19.67
N THR A 41 -19.36 9.26 19.02
CA THR A 41 -19.07 10.56 19.62
C THR A 41 -20.34 11.41 19.80
N LEU A 42 -21.30 11.28 18.87
CA LEU A 42 -22.55 12.05 18.85
C LEU A 42 -23.69 11.39 19.64
N ALA A 43 -23.60 10.10 19.96
CA ALA A 43 -24.63 9.33 20.67
C ALA A 43 -25.06 9.96 22.00
N ARG A 44 -24.09 10.19 22.90
CA ARG A 44 -24.37 10.74 24.23
C ARG A 44 -24.96 12.16 24.17
N PRO A 45 -24.39 13.12 23.41
CA PRO A 45 -25.00 14.43 23.22
C PRO A 45 -26.41 14.36 22.63
N ALA A 46 -26.67 13.40 21.74
CA ALA A 46 -27.97 13.25 21.08
C ALA A 46 -29.04 12.58 21.97
N GLY A 47 -28.67 12.03 23.12
CA GLY A 47 -29.56 11.21 23.95
C GLY A 47 -30.04 9.93 23.25
N ARG A 48 -29.23 9.38 22.33
CA ARG A 48 -29.56 8.21 21.49
C ARG A 48 -28.47 7.15 21.58
N THR A 49 -28.77 5.93 21.13
CA THR A 49 -27.72 4.90 20.99
C THR A 49 -26.82 5.24 19.80
N ALA A 50 -25.57 4.75 19.84
CA ALA A 50 -24.63 4.97 18.74
C ALA A 50 -25.10 4.31 17.43
N LEU A 51 -25.83 3.20 17.51
CA LEU A 51 -26.44 2.57 16.34
C LEU A 51 -27.56 3.42 15.73
N ASP A 52 -28.42 4.03 16.55
CA ASP A 52 -29.46 4.94 16.03
C ASP A 52 -28.84 6.14 15.33
N VAL A 53 -27.81 6.75 15.93
CA VAL A 53 -27.09 7.86 15.31
C VAL A 53 -26.39 7.41 14.03
N ALA A 54 -25.79 6.23 14.02
CA ALA A 54 -25.17 5.68 12.82
C ALA A 54 -26.19 5.49 11.69
N GLY A 55 -27.36 4.92 11.96
CA GLY A 55 -28.44 4.74 10.97
C GLY A 55 -28.92 6.06 10.36
N ILE A 56 -29.15 7.08 11.20
CA ILE A 56 -29.54 8.42 10.75
C ILE A 56 -28.49 9.03 9.80
N LEU A 57 -27.21 8.84 10.12
CA LEU A 57 -26.11 9.36 9.31
C LEU A 57 -25.93 8.54 8.03
N GLU A 58 -26.04 7.21 8.10
CA GLU A 58 -25.94 6.29 6.96
C GLU A 58 -26.97 6.63 5.87
N GLU A 59 -28.24 6.82 6.25
CA GLU A 59 -29.32 7.24 5.33
C GLU A 59 -28.96 8.50 4.54
N ARG A 60 -28.35 9.50 5.21
CA ARG A 60 -27.96 10.77 4.59
C ARG A 60 -26.68 10.67 3.79
N LEU A 61 -25.88 9.64 4.02
CA LEU A 61 -24.61 9.41 3.34
C LEU A 61 -24.76 8.53 2.10
N ARG A 62 -25.81 7.71 2.02
CA ARG A 62 -26.06 6.79 0.90
C ARG A 62 -26.09 7.49 -0.47
N ASP A 63 -26.58 8.72 -0.52
CA ASP A 63 -26.70 9.50 -1.76
C ASP A 63 -25.56 10.51 -1.99
N VAL A 64 -24.51 10.47 -1.16
CA VAL A 64 -23.37 11.38 -1.33
C VAL A 64 -22.54 10.96 -2.54
N ALA A 65 -22.39 11.89 -3.48
CA ALA A 65 -21.49 11.72 -4.62
C ALA A 65 -20.08 11.35 -4.14
N GLY A 66 -19.53 10.27 -4.69
CA GLY A 66 -18.23 9.71 -4.29
C GLY A 66 -18.30 8.57 -3.27
N LEU A 67 -19.47 8.27 -2.67
CA LEU A 67 -19.67 7.05 -1.88
C LEU A 67 -20.37 5.97 -2.73
N ARG A 68 -19.84 4.75 -2.64
CA ARG A 68 -20.47 3.53 -3.16
C ARG A 68 -21.37 2.90 -2.12
N ALA A 69 -20.85 2.74 -0.91
CA ALA A 69 -21.56 2.10 0.19
C ALA A 69 -21.14 2.72 1.53
N VAL A 70 -22.06 2.61 2.51
CA VAL A 70 -21.80 2.96 3.90
C VAL A 70 -22.34 1.84 4.77
N ASP A 71 -21.47 1.16 5.51
CA ASP A 71 -21.82 0.01 6.33
C ASP A 71 -21.64 0.34 7.82
N ILE A 72 -22.61 -0.02 8.65
CA ILE A 72 -22.53 0.13 10.10
C ILE A 72 -21.95 -1.15 10.70
N THR A 73 -20.84 -1.04 11.45
CA THR A 73 -20.23 -2.19 12.14
C THR A 73 -20.09 -1.98 13.64
N GLY A 74 -20.11 -3.10 14.37
CA GLY A 74 -19.88 -3.16 15.81
C GLY A 74 -20.80 -2.20 16.60
N PRO A 75 -20.26 -1.38 17.52
CA PRO A 75 -21.06 -0.48 18.36
C PRO A 75 -21.57 0.79 17.65
N GLY A 76 -21.39 0.91 16.33
CA GLY A 76 -21.80 2.10 15.56
C GLY A 76 -20.66 2.80 14.82
N PHE A 77 -19.68 2.06 14.31
CA PHE A 77 -18.70 2.61 13.36
C PHE A 77 -19.35 2.71 11.99
N LEU A 78 -19.20 3.86 11.34
CA LEU A 78 -19.57 4.04 9.95
C LEU A 78 -18.36 3.71 9.08
N ASN A 79 -18.49 2.73 8.20
CA ASN A 79 -17.45 2.34 7.26
C ASN A 79 -17.88 2.76 5.86
N PHE A 80 -16.96 3.33 5.09
CA PHE A 80 -17.21 3.94 3.80
C PHE A 80 -16.47 3.17 2.72
N THR A 81 -17.18 2.85 1.66
CA THR A 81 -16.61 2.38 0.40
C THR A 81 -16.79 3.51 -0.61
N LEU A 82 -15.70 3.95 -1.23
CA LEU A 82 -15.75 5.03 -2.21
C LEU A 82 -16.28 4.49 -3.54
N ARG A 83 -16.92 5.36 -4.32
CA ARG A 83 -17.25 5.04 -5.70
C ARG A 83 -15.95 5.05 -6.49
N ALA A 84 -15.71 4.01 -7.28
CA ALA A 84 -14.59 3.97 -8.20
C ALA A 84 -14.68 5.19 -9.12
N ASP A 85 -13.62 5.99 -9.11
CA ASP A 85 -13.42 7.06 -10.08
C ASP A 85 -12.48 6.48 -11.13
N ALA A 86 -13.07 5.87 -12.16
CA ALA A 86 -12.35 5.13 -13.18
C ALA A 86 -11.27 5.99 -13.87
N ASP A 87 -11.52 7.30 -14.02
CA ASP A 87 -10.56 8.22 -14.59
C ASP A 87 -9.38 8.45 -13.64
N ALA A 88 -9.65 8.69 -12.35
CA ALA A 88 -8.60 8.85 -11.34
C ALA A 88 -7.79 7.56 -11.10
N ASP A 89 -8.43 6.39 -11.16
CA ASP A 89 -7.76 5.08 -11.07
C ASP A 89 -6.85 4.87 -12.29
N ALA A 90 -7.34 5.18 -13.50
CA ALA A 90 -6.55 5.10 -14.73
C ALA A 90 -5.41 6.12 -14.76
N ASP A 91 -5.62 7.34 -14.24
CA ASP A 91 -4.59 8.37 -14.07
C ASP A 91 -3.46 7.87 -13.18
N LEU A 92 -3.78 7.29 -12.02
CA LEU A 92 -2.80 6.69 -11.12
C LEU A 92 -1.99 5.59 -11.81
N VAL A 93 -2.65 4.68 -12.52
CA VAL A 93 -1.95 3.62 -13.26
C VAL A 93 -1.02 4.21 -14.32
N ARG A 94 -1.48 5.23 -15.07
CA ARG A 94 -0.64 5.95 -16.04
C ARG A 94 0.56 6.62 -15.37
N GLU A 95 0.37 7.25 -14.23
CA GLU A 95 1.44 7.88 -13.44
C GLU A 95 2.50 6.87 -13.01
N VAL A 96 2.09 5.75 -12.42
CA VAL A 96 3.01 4.68 -11.98
C VAL A 96 3.81 4.13 -13.15
N LEU A 97 3.14 3.81 -14.27
CA LEU A 97 3.80 3.25 -15.45
C LEU A 97 4.76 4.26 -16.10
N ALA A 98 4.40 5.55 -16.14
CA ALA A 98 5.26 6.59 -16.69
C ALA A 98 6.50 6.85 -15.81
N ALA A 99 6.34 6.83 -14.49
CA ALA A 99 7.45 7.02 -13.54
C ALA A 99 8.34 5.76 -13.42
N GLY A 100 7.83 4.59 -13.77
CA GLY A 100 8.56 3.33 -13.69
C GLY A 100 9.01 3.03 -12.27
N THR A 101 10.22 2.47 -12.11
CA THR A 101 10.80 2.14 -10.81
C THR A 101 11.12 3.36 -9.94
N SER A 102 10.95 4.58 -10.48
CA SER A 102 11.11 5.84 -9.73
C SER A 102 9.78 6.40 -9.21
N TYR A 103 8.65 5.70 -9.41
CA TYR A 103 7.38 6.12 -8.82
C TYR A 103 7.49 6.24 -7.29
N GLY A 104 7.03 7.37 -6.74
CA GLY A 104 7.18 7.71 -5.33
C GLY A 104 8.53 8.31 -4.93
N HIS A 105 9.48 8.46 -5.86
CA HIS A 105 10.63 9.32 -5.66
C HIS A 105 10.19 10.79 -5.70
N GLY A 106 10.90 11.65 -4.96
CA GLY A 106 10.54 13.05 -4.85
C GLY A 106 11.74 13.93 -4.49
N THR A 107 11.47 15.20 -4.22
CA THR A 107 12.47 16.22 -3.89
C THR A 107 12.19 16.89 -2.54
N GLU A 108 11.34 16.28 -1.71
CA GLU A 108 10.91 16.80 -0.41
C GLU A 108 12.06 16.99 0.60
N LEU A 109 13.20 16.33 0.38
CA LEU A 109 14.42 16.50 1.18
C LEU A 109 15.53 17.23 0.40
N ALA A 110 15.23 17.86 -0.74
CA ALA A 110 16.20 18.63 -1.50
C ALA A 110 16.84 19.74 -0.66
N GLY A 111 18.15 19.90 -0.80
CA GLY A 111 18.94 20.83 0.02
C GLY A 111 19.26 20.33 1.44
N THR A 112 18.80 19.13 1.82
CA THR A 112 19.20 18.49 3.06
C THR A 112 20.45 17.65 2.84
N VAL A 113 21.56 18.02 3.47
CA VAL A 113 22.79 17.21 3.50
C VAL A 113 22.73 16.26 4.68
N VAL A 114 22.87 14.96 4.43
CA VAL A 114 22.85 13.92 5.46
C VAL A 114 24.19 13.17 5.46
N PRO A 115 25.08 13.44 6.44
CA PRO A 115 26.32 12.70 6.58
C PRO A 115 26.08 11.40 7.37
N LEU A 116 26.38 10.24 6.79
CA LEU A 116 26.29 8.93 7.42
C LEU A 116 27.67 8.31 7.61
N ALA A 117 27.89 7.63 8.74
CA ALA A 117 29.15 6.95 9.01
C ALA A 117 29.31 5.69 8.15
N ASP A 118 30.51 5.43 7.66
CA ASP A 118 30.87 4.08 7.20
C ASP A 118 30.98 3.11 8.40
N THR A 119 30.75 1.84 8.13
CA THR A 119 30.72 0.81 9.17
C THR A 119 31.06 -0.56 8.60
N ALA A 120 31.81 -1.34 9.38
CA ALA A 120 32.15 -2.73 9.07
C ALA A 120 31.13 -3.72 9.65
N ALA A 121 30.24 -3.27 10.56
CA ALA A 121 29.22 -4.12 11.13
C ALA A 121 28.19 -4.49 10.02
N PRO A 122 27.90 -5.77 9.76
CA PRO A 122 27.17 -6.16 8.55
C PRO A 122 25.78 -5.55 8.44
N ARG A 123 25.00 -5.58 9.51
CA ARG A 123 23.64 -5.01 9.50
C ARG A 123 23.68 -3.50 9.35
N ASP A 124 24.55 -2.83 10.11
CA ASP A 124 24.70 -1.37 10.04
C ASP A 124 25.08 -0.93 8.62
N ALA A 125 25.95 -1.68 7.94
CA ALA A 125 26.35 -1.39 6.57
C ALA A 125 25.16 -1.47 5.60
N VAL A 126 24.36 -2.54 5.71
CA VAL A 126 23.14 -2.72 4.89
C VAL A 126 22.11 -1.62 5.19
N VAL A 127 21.86 -1.32 6.47
CA VAL A 127 20.89 -0.27 6.85
C VAL A 127 21.37 1.10 6.39
N THR A 128 22.66 1.40 6.50
CA THR A 128 23.25 2.67 6.05
C THR A 128 23.15 2.80 4.52
N GLU A 129 23.48 1.75 3.77
CA GLU A 129 23.36 1.72 2.31
C GLU A 129 21.92 1.97 1.86
N VAL A 130 20.95 1.26 2.45
CA VAL A 130 19.54 1.38 2.09
C VAL A 130 18.96 2.73 2.53
N LEU A 131 19.34 3.22 3.72
CA LEU A 131 18.94 4.55 4.16
C LEU A 131 19.47 5.63 3.21
N ALA A 132 20.72 5.50 2.75
CA ALA A 132 21.30 6.42 1.79
C ALA A 132 20.53 6.39 0.45
N ARG A 133 20.16 5.22 -0.06
CA ARG A 133 19.30 5.11 -1.26
C ARG A 133 17.93 5.75 -1.05
N LEU A 134 17.30 5.49 0.08
CA LEU A 134 15.97 5.99 0.42
C LEU A 134 15.96 7.51 0.62
N LEU A 135 16.97 8.08 1.26
CA LEU A 135 17.10 9.53 1.42
C LEU A 135 17.36 10.21 0.06
N ARG A 136 18.25 9.64 -0.77
CA ARG A 136 18.50 10.14 -2.13
C ARG A 136 17.27 10.05 -3.03
N SER A 137 16.45 9.01 -2.88
CA SER A 137 15.20 8.90 -3.65
C SER A 137 14.19 10.00 -3.31
N GLN A 138 14.36 10.68 -2.17
CA GLN A 138 13.56 11.83 -1.75
C GLN A 138 14.30 13.17 -1.93
N GLY A 139 15.45 13.16 -2.64
CA GLY A 139 16.19 14.36 -3.03
C GLY A 139 17.28 14.82 -2.05
N ALA A 140 17.54 14.08 -0.97
CA ALA A 140 18.59 14.45 -0.03
C ALA A 140 20.00 14.18 -0.60
N ASP A 141 20.94 15.06 -0.27
CA ASP A 141 22.36 14.88 -0.56
C ASP A 141 23.01 14.04 0.54
N VAL A 142 23.23 12.75 0.27
CA VAL A 142 23.78 11.82 1.27
C VAL A 142 25.26 11.61 1.02
N GLU A 143 26.06 11.88 2.05
CA GLU A 143 27.50 11.61 2.08
C GLU A 143 27.76 10.45 3.04
N VAL A 144 28.56 9.48 2.62
CA VAL A 144 28.94 8.35 3.49
C VAL A 144 30.45 8.39 3.71
N GLY A 145 30.88 8.46 4.96
CA GLY A 145 32.31 8.52 5.29
C GLY A 145 32.61 8.49 6.78
N ARG A 146 33.90 8.45 7.13
CA ARG A 146 34.40 8.24 8.50
C ARG A 146 33.82 9.18 9.57
N TYR A 147 33.51 10.42 9.20
CA TYR A 147 33.04 11.45 10.13
C TYR A 147 31.52 11.67 10.12
N GLY A 148 30.77 10.80 9.43
CA GLY A 148 29.32 10.91 9.39
C GLY A 148 28.62 10.44 10.66
N GLU A 149 27.30 10.61 10.69
CA GLU A 149 26.45 10.15 11.78
C GLU A 149 26.38 8.61 11.80
N ARG A 150 26.74 7.99 12.93
CA ARG A 150 26.64 6.55 13.09
C ARG A 150 25.21 6.15 13.46
N LEU A 151 24.63 5.25 12.67
CA LEU A 151 23.33 4.68 12.97
C LEU A 151 23.44 3.72 14.17
N HIS A 152 22.52 3.87 15.12
CA HIS A 152 22.39 2.93 16.23
C HIS A 152 21.44 1.80 15.82
N VAL A 153 22.01 0.72 15.30
CA VAL A 153 21.29 -0.48 14.87
C VAL A 153 21.65 -1.63 15.81
N ARG A 154 20.67 -2.48 16.14
CA ARG A 154 20.95 -3.70 16.88
C ARG A 154 21.76 -4.66 15.99
N PRO A 155 22.90 -5.20 16.46
CA PRO A 155 23.75 -6.06 15.65
C PRO A 155 23.00 -7.25 15.05
N GLY A 156 23.45 -7.66 13.85
CA GLY A 156 22.99 -8.87 13.17
C GLY A 156 24.18 -9.62 12.61
N GLU A 157 24.17 -10.94 12.78
CA GLU A 157 25.19 -11.81 12.19
C GLU A 157 24.98 -11.91 10.69
N CYS A 158 26.08 -11.98 9.96
CA CYS A 158 26.08 -12.16 8.51
C CYS A 158 26.74 -13.50 8.22
N ASP A 159 25.92 -14.47 7.82
CA ASP A 159 26.38 -15.71 7.22
C ASP A 159 26.08 -15.64 5.71
N PRO A 160 27.11 -15.44 4.87
CA PRO A 160 26.94 -15.31 3.43
C PRO A 160 26.26 -16.49 2.74
N SER A 161 26.21 -17.67 3.39
CA SER A 161 25.56 -18.87 2.84
C SER A 161 24.05 -18.70 2.61
N PHE A 162 23.40 -17.77 3.31
CA PHE A 162 21.99 -17.43 3.11
C PHE A 162 21.72 -16.62 1.84
N GLY A 163 22.74 -16.01 1.24
CA GLY A 163 22.61 -15.14 0.08
C GLY A 163 22.18 -13.70 0.42
N SER A 164 22.59 -12.75 -0.44
CA SER A 164 22.45 -11.31 -0.20
C SER A 164 21.00 -10.86 0.05
N ASP A 165 20.06 -11.29 -0.79
CA ASP A 165 18.66 -10.86 -0.70
C ASP A 165 17.99 -11.31 0.61
N VAL A 166 18.29 -12.52 1.06
CA VAL A 166 17.75 -13.09 2.31
C VAL A 166 18.29 -12.33 3.51
N LEU A 167 19.60 -12.10 3.57
CA LEU A 167 20.23 -11.33 4.64
C LEU A 167 19.71 -9.88 4.67
N ARG A 168 19.60 -9.23 3.50
CA ARG A 168 19.03 -7.88 3.40
C ARG A 168 17.62 -7.84 3.93
N TRP A 169 16.76 -8.77 3.51
CA TRP A 169 15.39 -8.83 4.03
C TRP A 169 15.36 -9.04 5.54
N ALA A 170 16.14 -9.99 6.07
CA ALA A 170 16.20 -10.26 7.50
C ALA A 170 16.65 -9.05 8.33
N PHE A 171 17.60 -8.27 7.81
CA PHE A 171 18.13 -7.05 8.44
C PHE A 171 17.18 -5.86 8.37
N LEU A 172 16.52 -5.68 7.23
CA LEU A 172 15.73 -4.48 6.91
C LEU A 172 14.27 -4.62 7.33
N ARG A 173 13.72 -5.83 7.39
CA ARG A 173 12.30 -6.03 7.74
C ARG A 173 12.02 -5.80 9.22
N ALA A 174 13.02 -6.05 10.08
CA ALA A 174 13.00 -5.67 11.48
C ALA A 174 13.39 -4.20 11.64
N ALA A 175 12.76 -3.49 12.58
CA ALA A 175 13.14 -2.12 12.87
C ALA A 175 14.62 -2.06 13.31
N PRO A 176 15.31 -0.92 13.10
CA PRO A 176 16.75 -0.84 13.37
C PRO A 176 17.15 -1.24 14.81
N HIS A 177 16.31 -0.95 15.80
CA HIS A 177 16.55 -1.27 17.22
C HIS A 177 16.09 -2.68 17.62
N ASP A 178 15.33 -3.37 16.77
CA ASP A 178 14.83 -4.72 17.02
C ASP A 178 15.84 -5.78 16.59
N ARG A 179 15.67 -7.01 17.09
CA ARG A 179 16.49 -8.14 16.64
C ARG A 179 16.18 -8.41 15.16
N PRO A 180 17.20 -8.63 14.30
CA PRO A 180 16.97 -9.11 12.94
C PRO A 180 16.14 -10.38 12.91
N LEU A 181 15.45 -10.62 11.80
CA LEU A 181 14.78 -11.90 11.59
C LEU A 181 15.81 -13.03 11.47
N ASP A 182 15.40 -14.25 11.80
CA ASP A 182 16.15 -15.45 11.45
C ASP A 182 16.12 -15.62 9.92
N PRO A 183 17.28 -15.68 9.24
CA PRO A 183 17.34 -15.86 7.79
C PRO A 183 16.96 -17.28 7.34
N ALA A 184 17.06 -18.31 8.19
CA ALA A 184 16.83 -19.69 7.76
C ALA A 184 15.40 -19.96 7.24
N PRO A 185 14.32 -19.49 7.89
CA PRO A 185 12.97 -19.61 7.34
C PRO A 185 12.76 -18.88 6.01
N LEU A 186 13.55 -17.84 5.72
CA LEU A 186 13.42 -17.05 4.49
C LEU A 186 13.99 -17.76 3.25
N LEU A 187 14.71 -18.86 3.42
CA LEU A 187 15.15 -19.73 2.31
C LEU A 187 14.02 -20.59 1.74
N VAL A 188 12.96 -20.84 2.52
CA VAL A 188 11.90 -21.77 2.14
C VAL A 188 10.83 -21.04 1.31
N PRO A 189 10.52 -21.49 0.08
CA PRO A 189 9.54 -20.83 -0.79
C PRO A 189 8.10 -21.20 -0.38
N HIS A 190 7.52 -20.42 0.55
CA HIS A 190 6.13 -20.60 0.98
C HIS A 190 5.44 -19.27 1.27
N GLU A 191 4.11 -19.24 1.31
CA GLU A 191 3.31 -18.00 1.45
C GLU A 191 3.55 -17.22 2.76
N ARG A 192 3.94 -17.90 3.85
CA ARG A 192 4.31 -17.26 5.12
C ARG A 192 5.68 -16.59 5.09
N ASN A 193 6.48 -16.79 4.04
CA ASN A 193 7.79 -16.19 3.89
C ASN A 193 7.59 -14.85 3.18
N PRO A 194 7.75 -13.73 3.88
CA PRO A 194 7.45 -12.42 3.32
C PRO A 194 8.35 -12.05 2.14
N LEU A 195 9.63 -12.43 2.17
CA LEU A 195 10.55 -12.19 1.05
C LEU A 195 10.09 -12.95 -0.20
N PHE A 196 9.78 -14.24 -0.04
CA PHE A 196 9.27 -15.06 -1.13
C PHE A 196 7.98 -14.47 -1.68
N ARG A 197 7.03 -14.11 -0.81
CA ARG A 197 5.73 -13.57 -1.21
C ARG A 197 5.84 -12.30 -2.04
N VAL A 198 6.68 -11.36 -1.62
CA VAL A 198 6.92 -10.10 -2.35
C VAL A 198 7.55 -10.35 -3.72
N ARG A 199 8.59 -11.19 -3.79
CA ARG A 199 9.25 -11.51 -5.06
C ARG A 199 8.35 -12.36 -5.98
N TYR A 200 7.55 -13.26 -5.40
CA TYR A 200 6.56 -14.07 -6.11
C TYR A 200 5.44 -13.21 -6.69
N ALA A 201 4.93 -12.22 -5.94
CA ALA A 201 3.96 -11.27 -6.45
C ALA A 201 4.51 -10.49 -7.66
N TYR A 202 5.77 -10.04 -7.60
CA TYR A 202 6.44 -9.42 -8.74
C TYR A 202 6.54 -10.37 -9.95
N SER A 203 7.05 -11.60 -9.77
CA SER A 203 7.18 -12.56 -10.87
C SER A 203 5.81 -12.94 -11.47
N ARG A 204 4.75 -12.91 -10.65
CA ARG A 204 3.38 -13.13 -11.10
C ARG A 204 2.90 -12.04 -12.04
N THR A 205 3.24 -10.77 -11.81
CA THR A 205 2.95 -9.68 -12.76
C THR A 205 3.59 -9.93 -14.11
N ARG A 206 4.86 -10.37 -14.13
CA ARG A 206 5.57 -10.74 -15.35
C ARG A 206 4.87 -11.89 -16.06
N ARG A 207 4.42 -12.89 -15.30
CA ARG A 207 3.69 -14.03 -15.86
C ARG A 207 2.33 -13.63 -16.45
N LEU A 208 1.59 -12.73 -15.79
CA LEU A 208 0.33 -12.18 -16.29
C LEU A 208 0.54 -11.45 -17.63
N LEU A 209 1.57 -10.61 -17.72
CA LEU A 209 1.92 -9.89 -18.95
C LEU A 209 2.26 -10.84 -20.11
N VAL A 210 3.03 -11.89 -19.86
CA VAL A 210 3.35 -12.87 -20.91
C VAL A 210 2.10 -13.67 -21.30
N ASN A 211 1.26 -14.07 -20.35
CA ASN A 211 0.01 -14.79 -20.64
C ASN A 211 -0.98 -13.94 -21.44
N ALA A 212 -1.14 -12.67 -21.09
CA ALA A 212 -2.00 -11.75 -21.83
C ALA A 212 -1.55 -11.59 -23.29
N ARG A 213 -0.24 -11.49 -23.52
CA ARG A 213 0.33 -11.46 -24.88
C ARG A 213 0.02 -12.74 -25.66
N GLN A 214 0.07 -13.90 -25.01
CA GLN A 214 -0.32 -15.19 -25.63
C GLN A 214 -1.82 -15.24 -25.96
N LEU A 215 -2.66 -14.56 -25.18
CA LEU A 215 -4.09 -14.38 -25.43
C LEU A 215 -4.40 -13.22 -26.41
N GLY A 216 -3.37 -12.54 -26.94
CA GLY A 216 -3.53 -11.52 -27.97
C GLY A 216 -3.94 -10.13 -27.47
N PHE A 217 -3.72 -9.80 -26.19
CA PHE A 217 -3.97 -8.45 -25.66
C PHE A 217 -2.81 -7.89 -24.85
N SER A 218 -2.84 -6.58 -24.62
CA SER A 218 -1.80 -5.80 -23.93
C SER A 218 -2.42 -4.90 -22.85
N PRO A 219 -1.64 -4.46 -21.85
CA PRO A 219 -2.13 -3.56 -20.80
C PRO A 219 -2.50 -2.20 -21.39
N GLU A 220 -3.65 -1.68 -20.98
CA GLU A 220 -4.16 -0.38 -21.38
C GLU A 220 -4.88 0.23 -20.18
N PRO A 221 -4.36 1.31 -19.56
CA PRO A 221 -5.02 1.94 -18.41
C PRO A 221 -6.41 2.48 -18.80
N GLY A 222 -7.42 2.17 -17.99
CA GLY A 222 -8.79 2.58 -18.23
C GLY A 222 -9.72 2.06 -17.13
N ASP A 223 -11.02 2.04 -17.42
CA ASP A 223 -12.02 1.50 -16.51
C ASP A 223 -11.76 0.01 -16.23
N LEU A 224 -11.62 -0.32 -14.96
CA LEU A 224 -11.39 -1.68 -14.48
C LEU A 224 -12.62 -2.57 -14.69
N GLY A 225 -13.80 -1.95 -14.90
CA GLY A 225 -15.09 -2.60 -15.07
C GLY A 225 -15.52 -3.42 -13.85
N ASP A 226 -16.81 -3.71 -13.75
CA ASP A 226 -17.26 -4.69 -12.77
C ASP A 226 -16.66 -6.07 -13.13
N PRO A 227 -16.07 -6.81 -12.16
CA PRO A 227 -15.67 -8.20 -12.35
C PRO A 227 -16.94 -9.08 -12.46
N GLY A 228 -17.68 -8.92 -13.54
CA GLY A 228 -18.86 -9.72 -13.86
C GLY A 228 -18.46 -11.17 -14.08
N GLY A 229 -18.60 -11.99 -13.03
CA GLY A 229 -18.49 -13.45 -13.12
C GLY A 229 -18.35 -14.14 -11.77
N SER A 230 -17.52 -13.62 -10.86
CA SER A 230 -17.25 -14.27 -9.56
C SER A 230 -16.42 -13.45 -8.56
N GLY A 231 -15.89 -12.29 -8.95
CA GLY A 231 -15.04 -11.46 -8.09
C GLY A 231 -15.83 -10.36 -7.38
N ASP A 232 -15.40 -10.00 -6.18
CA ASP A 232 -15.94 -8.84 -5.48
C ASP A 232 -15.53 -7.58 -6.28
N PRO A 233 -16.48 -6.72 -6.68
CA PRO A 233 -16.20 -5.45 -7.35
C PRO A 233 -15.35 -4.47 -6.52
N ASN A 234 -14.89 -4.86 -5.34
CA ASN A 234 -13.94 -4.12 -4.51
C ASN A 234 -12.51 -4.71 -4.50
N GLU A 235 -12.20 -5.80 -5.24
CA GLU A 235 -10.88 -6.44 -5.19
C GLU A 235 -9.72 -5.55 -5.68
N ALA A 236 -10.00 -4.57 -6.54
CA ALA A 236 -8.99 -3.63 -7.02
C ALA A 236 -8.69 -2.52 -6.01
N ALA A 237 -9.65 -2.16 -5.13
CA ALA A 237 -9.51 -1.00 -4.26
C ALA A 237 -8.35 -1.11 -3.25
N PRO A 238 -8.12 -2.26 -2.59
CA PRO A 238 -6.92 -2.43 -1.74
C PRO A 238 -5.62 -2.21 -2.51
N LEU A 239 -5.54 -2.69 -3.76
CA LEU A 239 -4.35 -2.54 -4.58
C LEU A 239 -4.14 -1.08 -5.00
N LEU A 240 -5.17 -0.44 -5.56
CA LEU A 240 -5.14 0.99 -5.89
C LEU A 240 -4.78 1.84 -4.67
N GLY A 241 -5.38 1.55 -3.52
CA GLY A 241 -5.07 2.19 -2.25
C GLY A 241 -3.62 2.01 -1.83
N ALA A 242 -3.04 0.82 -2.02
CA ALA A 242 -1.62 0.57 -1.72
C ALA A 242 -0.68 1.32 -2.70
N LEU A 243 -1.03 1.41 -3.99
CA LEU A 243 -0.24 2.19 -4.96
C LEU A 243 -0.28 3.69 -4.69
N ARG A 244 -1.44 4.24 -4.27
CA ARG A 244 -1.55 5.65 -3.83
C ARG A 244 -0.74 5.95 -2.58
N ASP A 245 -0.67 4.99 -1.66
CA ASP A 245 0.07 5.16 -0.41
C ASP A 245 1.58 5.04 -0.61
N HIS A 246 2.07 4.60 -1.77
CA HIS A 246 3.49 4.33 -1.99
C HIS A 246 4.38 5.59 -1.88
N PRO A 247 4.11 6.72 -2.57
CA PRO A 247 4.90 7.94 -2.40
C PRO A 247 4.98 8.44 -0.95
N PRO A 248 3.86 8.64 -0.20
CA PRO A 248 3.96 9.07 1.19
C PRO A 248 4.60 8.02 2.11
N ALA A 249 4.49 6.73 1.81
CA ALA A 249 5.19 5.68 2.57
C ALA A 249 6.71 5.76 2.41
N LEU A 250 7.22 5.99 1.20
CA LEU A 250 8.67 6.19 0.96
C LEU A 250 9.18 7.44 1.68
N LEU A 251 8.46 8.57 1.55
CA LEU A 251 8.84 9.81 2.22
C LEU A 251 8.85 9.66 3.75
N ALA A 252 7.83 9.01 4.32
CA ALA A 252 7.76 8.75 5.74
C ALA A 252 8.90 7.82 6.19
N ALA A 253 9.21 6.78 5.44
CA ALA A 253 10.33 5.89 5.72
C ALA A 253 11.67 6.64 5.72
N ALA A 254 11.87 7.57 4.77
CA ALA A 254 13.05 8.43 4.70
C ALA A 254 13.15 9.37 5.91
N ARG A 255 12.09 10.15 6.19
CA ARG A 255 12.04 11.11 7.31
C ARG A 255 12.26 10.45 8.66
N HIS A 256 11.72 9.25 8.86
CA HIS A 256 11.88 8.50 10.10
C HIS A 256 13.09 7.57 10.11
N ARG A 257 13.88 7.54 9.03
CA ARG A 257 15.03 6.65 8.86
C ARG A 257 14.70 5.19 9.18
N ALA A 258 13.55 4.74 8.68
CA ALA A 258 12.89 3.49 9.03
C ALA A 258 12.67 2.62 7.77
N PRO A 259 13.72 1.97 7.23
CA PRO A 259 13.63 1.18 5.99
C PRO A 259 12.69 -0.03 6.13
N ASP A 260 12.44 -0.50 7.36
CA ASP A 260 11.44 -1.53 7.70
C ASP A 260 10.03 -1.16 7.24
N ARG A 261 9.70 0.14 7.17
CA ARG A 261 8.41 0.61 6.66
C ARG A 261 8.26 0.35 5.17
N VAL A 262 9.33 0.43 4.39
CA VAL A 262 9.32 0.10 2.96
C VAL A 262 9.05 -1.40 2.80
N ALA A 263 9.75 -2.26 3.53
CA ALA A 263 9.53 -3.71 3.46
C ALA A 263 8.08 -4.10 3.83
N ARG A 264 7.51 -3.53 4.90
CA ARG A 264 6.08 -3.73 5.26
C ARG A 264 5.13 -3.24 4.18
N HIS A 265 5.43 -2.11 3.56
CA HIS A 265 4.58 -1.56 2.51
C HIS A 265 4.59 -2.46 1.27
N LEU A 266 5.75 -3.02 0.90
CA LEU A 266 5.82 -4.00 -0.20
C LEU A 266 5.07 -5.30 0.10
N GLU A 267 5.05 -5.76 1.35
CA GLU A 267 4.17 -6.86 1.77
C GLU A 267 2.69 -6.51 1.50
N ALA A 268 2.25 -5.30 1.86
CA ALA A 268 0.87 -4.88 1.64
C ALA A 268 0.50 -4.79 0.13
N VAL A 269 1.41 -4.27 -0.71
CA VAL A 269 1.23 -4.26 -2.17
C VAL A 269 1.17 -5.69 -2.72
N ALA A 270 2.07 -6.58 -2.27
CA ALA A 270 2.09 -7.97 -2.69
C ALA A 270 0.81 -8.71 -2.30
N ASP A 271 0.34 -8.53 -1.07
CA ASP A 271 -0.88 -9.16 -0.56
C ASP A 271 -2.11 -8.72 -1.38
N ALA A 272 -2.25 -7.40 -1.62
CA ALA A 272 -3.34 -6.87 -2.44
C ALA A 272 -3.29 -7.37 -3.89
N LEU A 273 -2.10 -7.42 -4.50
CA LEU A 273 -1.90 -7.93 -5.85
C LEU A 273 -2.23 -9.42 -5.96
N LEU A 274 -1.81 -10.23 -4.99
CA LEU A 274 -2.06 -11.67 -5.01
C LEU A 274 -3.53 -12.03 -4.84
N VAL A 275 -4.34 -11.16 -4.21
CA VAL A 275 -5.80 -11.28 -4.23
C VAL A 275 -6.33 -10.87 -5.61
N PHE A 276 -5.94 -9.70 -6.10
CA PHE A 276 -6.44 -9.10 -7.34
C PHE A 276 -6.12 -9.91 -8.62
N GLN A 277 -5.00 -10.64 -8.65
CA GLN A 277 -4.47 -11.31 -9.85
C GLN A 277 -5.46 -12.22 -10.59
N HIS A 278 -6.45 -12.77 -9.88
CA HIS A 278 -7.40 -13.73 -10.42
C HIS A 278 -8.46 -13.08 -11.31
N THR A 279 -8.57 -11.75 -11.28
CA THR A 279 -9.49 -10.96 -12.09
C THR A 279 -8.89 -10.47 -13.43
N VAL A 280 -7.59 -10.66 -13.62
CA VAL A 280 -6.79 -9.99 -14.67
C VAL A 280 -6.95 -10.64 -16.04
N LEU A 281 -6.90 -11.98 -16.10
CA LEU A 281 -6.99 -12.72 -17.35
C LEU A 281 -8.42 -13.24 -17.56
N PRO A 282 -8.91 -13.30 -18.81
CA PRO A 282 -10.19 -13.94 -19.13
C PRO A 282 -10.25 -15.40 -18.65
N LEU A 283 -11.40 -15.83 -18.14
CA LEU A 283 -11.62 -17.20 -17.67
C LEU A 283 -12.53 -18.00 -18.61
N GLY A 284 -12.16 -19.26 -18.88
CA GLY A 284 -12.96 -20.15 -19.73
C GLY A 284 -13.12 -19.61 -21.15
N ASP A 285 -14.36 -19.39 -21.57
CA ASP A 285 -14.72 -18.90 -22.91
C ASP A 285 -14.79 -17.37 -22.99
N GLU A 286 -14.45 -16.65 -21.91
CA GLU A 286 -14.41 -15.19 -21.90
C GLU A 286 -13.41 -14.65 -22.93
N LYS A 287 -13.83 -13.63 -23.67
CA LYS A 287 -12.94 -12.92 -24.60
C LYS A 287 -12.21 -11.79 -23.88
N PRO A 288 -10.95 -11.49 -24.26
CA PRO A 288 -10.27 -10.28 -23.82
C PRO A 288 -11.13 -9.04 -24.04
N SER A 289 -11.28 -8.23 -23.00
CA SER A 289 -12.14 -7.03 -22.98
C SER A 289 -11.34 -5.81 -22.54
N ALA A 290 -11.95 -4.61 -22.59
CA ALA A 290 -11.32 -3.39 -22.07
C ALA A 290 -10.97 -3.54 -20.58
N ALA A 291 -11.89 -4.11 -19.78
CA ALA A 291 -11.65 -4.39 -18.36
C ALA A 291 -10.42 -5.28 -18.13
N HIS A 292 -10.22 -6.34 -18.93
CA HIS A 292 -9.02 -7.18 -18.84
C HIS A 292 -7.73 -6.40 -19.14
N ARG A 293 -7.76 -5.46 -20.11
CA ARG A 293 -6.61 -4.60 -20.42
C ARG A 293 -6.31 -3.62 -19.28
N SER A 294 -7.33 -3.01 -18.69
CA SER A 294 -7.21 -2.12 -17.53
C SER A 294 -6.66 -2.85 -16.29
N ARG A 295 -7.19 -4.04 -15.99
CA ARG A 295 -6.73 -4.85 -14.85
C ARG A 295 -5.29 -5.32 -15.04
N LEU A 296 -4.92 -5.67 -16.27
CA LEU A 296 -3.53 -6.00 -16.59
C LEU A 296 -2.61 -4.79 -16.41
N ALA A 297 -3.03 -3.59 -16.81
CA ALA A 297 -2.27 -2.37 -16.57
C ALA A 297 -2.09 -2.06 -15.07
N LEU A 298 -3.14 -2.28 -14.26
CA LEU A 298 -3.03 -2.17 -12.80
C LEU A 298 -2.06 -3.20 -12.20
N ALA A 299 -2.08 -4.45 -12.68
CA ALA A 299 -1.13 -5.47 -12.26
C ALA A 299 0.32 -5.12 -12.67
N GLU A 300 0.52 -4.51 -13.84
CA GLU A 300 1.83 -4.02 -14.29
C GLU A 300 2.33 -2.84 -13.44
N ALA A 301 1.44 -1.90 -13.09
CA ALA A 301 1.75 -0.80 -12.19
C ALA A 301 2.17 -1.33 -10.80
N ALA A 302 1.45 -2.32 -10.26
CA ALA A 302 1.83 -2.98 -9.01
C ALA A 302 3.21 -3.66 -9.10
N GLY A 303 3.49 -4.37 -10.20
CA GLY A 303 4.81 -4.96 -10.46
C GLY A 303 5.93 -3.91 -10.51
N THR A 304 5.63 -2.74 -11.06
CA THR A 304 6.53 -1.59 -11.14
C THR A 304 6.87 -1.03 -9.75
N VAL A 305 5.86 -0.87 -8.88
CA VAL A 305 6.06 -0.47 -7.48
C VAL A 305 6.86 -1.49 -6.69
N LEU A 306 6.57 -2.78 -6.87
CA LEU A 306 7.34 -3.86 -6.24
C LEU A 306 8.82 -3.83 -6.67
N ALA A 307 9.07 -3.65 -7.97
CA ALA A 307 10.43 -3.56 -8.50
C ALA A 307 11.19 -2.33 -7.97
N GLY A 308 10.55 -1.15 -7.93
CA GLY A 308 11.13 0.07 -7.39
C GLY A 308 11.49 -0.07 -5.90
N GLY A 309 10.55 -0.55 -5.08
CA GLY A 309 10.80 -0.74 -3.65
C GLY A 309 11.85 -1.81 -3.35
N LEU A 310 11.86 -2.94 -4.08
CA LEU A 310 12.93 -3.94 -3.96
C LEU A 310 14.29 -3.35 -4.34
N SER A 311 14.35 -2.51 -5.38
CA SER A 311 15.56 -1.78 -5.77
C SER A 311 16.08 -0.85 -4.66
N VAL A 312 15.18 -0.08 -4.02
CA VAL A 312 15.53 0.77 -2.85
C VAL A 312 16.14 -0.07 -1.72
N LEU A 313 15.57 -1.25 -1.43
CA LEU A 313 16.09 -2.18 -0.42
C LEU A 313 17.37 -2.91 -0.88
N GLY A 314 17.76 -2.80 -2.15
CA GLY A 314 18.89 -3.53 -2.73
C GLY A 314 18.66 -5.02 -2.88
N ILE A 315 17.41 -5.43 -3.11
CA ILE A 315 16.98 -6.82 -3.23
C ILE A 315 16.58 -7.09 -4.68
N SER A 316 16.92 -8.26 -5.22
CA SER A 316 16.58 -8.60 -6.59
C SER A 316 15.07 -8.88 -6.79
N ALA A 317 14.55 -8.42 -7.93
CA ALA A 317 13.20 -8.71 -8.41
C ALA A 317 13.28 -9.65 -9.62
N PRO A 318 13.30 -10.99 -9.42
CA PRO A 318 13.46 -11.94 -10.51
C PRO A 318 12.17 -12.11 -11.31
N ASP A 319 12.26 -12.19 -12.63
CA ASP A 319 11.08 -12.36 -13.50
C ASP A 319 10.40 -13.73 -13.36
N ARG A 320 11.10 -14.70 -12.76
CA ARG A 320 10.60 -16.05 -12.48
C ARG A 320 11.17 -16.58 -11.17
N ILE A 321 10.30 -17.19 -10.36
CA ILE A 321 10.60 -17.92 -9.12
C ILE A 321 9.78 -19.19 -9.14
#